data_AF-A0A164ZI30-F1
#
_entry.id   AF-A0A164ZI30-F1
#
_cell.length_a   1.000
_cell.length_b   1.000
_cell.length_c   1.000
_cell.angle_alpha   90.00
_cell.angle_beta   90.00
_cell.angle_gamma   90.00
#
_symmetry.space_group_name_H-M   'P 1'
#
loop_
_entity.id
_entity.type
_entity.pdbx_description
1 polymer ?
#
loop_
_entity_poly.entity_id
_entity_poly.type
_entity_poly.pdbx_seq_one_letter_code
_entity_poly.pdbx_strand_id
1 'polypeptide(L)'
;MSSDVPTVSETKANFLQAYKRPIPSIYNTVLQELIVQQHLTRYKRTHRYDAVFALGFVTVYDRLMEGYPSDEDKEAIFRAYIKALKEDPEQYRSDAQKLEEWARSQTANTLVDFSTKEGDVESILKDISERARSKESFSYSRFFAIGLFRLLELADATEPTTLEKLCAALNIDKRSVDRDLAVYRNLLTKLVQAKELLKEYVEREKKKAEERTGPQTANEAVANCLGEYLYLGL
;
A
#
# COMPACT_ATOMS: atom_id res chain seq x y z
N MET A 1 32.84 11.93 -0.62
CA MET A 1 31.88 12.65 0.25
C MET A 1 31.00 11.59 0.89
N SER A 2 31.06 11.42 2.22
CA SER A 2 30.09 10.58 2.92
C SER A 2 28.75 11.30 2.79
N SER A 3 27.83 10.78 1.98
CA SER A 3 26.47 11.30 1.97
C SER A 3 25.88 10.93 3.33
N ASP A 4 25.60 11.95 4.15
CA ASP A 4 24.93 11.73 5.42
C ASP A 4 23.63 10.94 5.19
N VAL A 5 23.39 9.95 6.04
CA VAL A 5 22.19 9.10 5.92
C VAL A 5 21.01 9.98 6.28
N PRO A 6 20.01 10.16 5.38
CA PRO A 6 18.87 11.00 5.67
C PRO A 6 18.16 10.55 6.96
N THR A 7 17.61 11.50 7.69
CA THR A 7 16.71 11.23 8.81
C THR A 7 15.30 10.91 8.32
N VAL A 8 14.50 10.26 9.18
CA VAL A 8 13.07 10.03 8.92
C VAL A 8 12.34 11.35 8.62
N SER A 9 12.66 12.41 9.36
CA SER A 9 12.07 13.73 9.19
C SER A 9 12.38 14.32 7.82
N GLU A 10 13.61 14.17 7.32
CA GLU A 10 13.99 14.61 5.96
C GLU A 10 13.25 13.81 4.89
N THR A 11 13.13 12.48 5.02
CA THR A 11 12.33 11.69 4.07
C THR A 11 10.87 12.14 4.04
N LYS A 12 10.25 12.40 5.21
CA LYS A 12 8.89 12.93 5.27
C LYS A 12 8.77 14.31 4.63
N ALA A 13 9.73 15.20 4.89
CA ALA A 13 9.77 16.53 4.29
C ALA A 13 9.90 16.44 2.76
N ASN A 14 10.77 15.56 2.25
CA ASN A 14 10.93 15.33 0.81
C ASN A 14 9.63 14.84 0.16
N PHE A 15 8.88 13.95 0.83
CA PHE A 15 7.58 13.50 0.34
C PHE A 15 6.57 14.65 0.23
N LEU A 16 6.44 15.47 1.27
CA LEU A 16 5.53 16.63 1.28
C LEU A 16 5.96 17.73 0.29
N GLN A 17 7.26 17.85 0.01
CA GLN A 17 7.77 18.76 -1.01
C GLN A 17 7.45 18.25 -2.43
N ALA A 18 7.55 16.93 -2.64
CA ALA A 18 7.28 16.28 -3.92
C ALA A 18 5.77 16.20 -4.24
N TYR A 19 4.92 16.01 -3.24
CA TYR A 19 3.45 16.00 -3.40
C TYR A 19 2.79 17.04 -2.49
N LYS A 20 2.38 18.16 -3.09
CA LYS A 20 1.83 19.33 -2.38
C LYS A 20 0.32 19.37 -2.26
N ARG A 21 -0.40 18.49 -2.97
CA ARG A 21 -1.87 18.45 -2.94
C ARG A 21 -2.32 17.81 -1.61
N PRO A 22 -3.48 18.20 -1.05
CA PRO A 22 -4.00 17.57 0.16
C PRO A 22 -4.29 16.08 -0.04
N ILE A 23 -3.82 15.24 0.88
CA ILE A 23 -4.15 13.81 0.95
C ILE A 23 -5.20 13.63 2.06
N PRO A 24 -6.35 12.97 1.81
CA PRO A 24 -7.32 12.70 2.86
C PRO A 24 -6.68 11.96 4.05
N SER A 25 -7.05 12.37 5.27
CA SER A 25 -6.38 11.94 6.51
C SER A 25 -6.29 10.43 6.69
N ILE A 26 -7.33 9.68 6.26
CA ILE A 26 -7.34 8.21 6.30
C ILE A 26 -6.18 7.57 5.55
N TYR A 27 -5.80 8.13 4.38
CA TYR A 27 -4.67 7.63 3.61
C TYR A 27 -3.36 8.21 4.14
N ASN A 28 -3.34 9.52 4.46
CA ASN A 28 -2.12 10.21 4.86
C ASN A 28 -1.50 9.61 6.14
N THR A 29 -2.30 9.28 7.15
CA THR A 29 -1.79 8.67 8.39
C THR A 29 -1.02 7.38 8.09
N VAL A 30 -1.59 6.50 7.27
CA VAL A 30 -0.99 5.20 6.94
C VAL A 30 0.21 5.38 6.02
N LEU A 31 0.14 6.28 5.03
CA LEU A 31 1.29 6.61 4.17
C LEU A 31 2.48 7.13 4.99
N GLN A 32 2.24 8.00 5.97
CA GLN A 32 3.30 8.52 6.82
C GLN A 32 3.93 7.43 7.71
N GLU A 33 3.15 6.46 8.20
CA GLU A 33 3.68 5.29 8.91
C GLU A 33 4.49 4.38 7.99
N LEU A 34 4.00 4.12 6.77
CA LEU A 34 4.73 3.34 5.77
C LEU A 34 6.07 3.99 5.41
N ILE A 35 6.11 5.32 5.21
CA ILE A 35 7.35 6.06 4.94
C ILE A 35 8.37 5.79 6.05
N VAL A 36 7.97 5.84 7.33
CA VAL A 36 8.87 5.57 8.46
C VAL A 36 9.40 4.14 8.39
N GLN A 37 8.52 3.16 8.20
CA GLN A 37 8.90 1.75 8.17
C GLN A 37 9.86 1.44 7.01
N GLN A 38 9.60 1.99 5.82
CA GLN A 38 10.45 1.79 4.66
C GLN A 38 11.77 2.55 4.79
N HIS A 39 11.76 3.78 5.32
CA HIS A 39 12.98 4.52 5.62
C HIS A 39 13.93 3.69 6.50
N LEU A 40 13.40 3.16 7.61
CA LEU A 40 14.17 2.31 8.53
C LEU A 40 14.68 1.03 7.89
N THR A 41 14.09 0.57 6.78
CA THR A 41 14.56 -0.58 6.01
C THR A 41 15.60 -0.17 4.98
N ARG A 42 15.31 0.86 4.18
CA ARG A 42 16.11 1.38 3.08
C ARG A 42 17.52 1.81 3.50
N TYR A 43 17.64 2.35 4.71
CA TYR A 43 18.91 2.85 5.25
C TYR A 43 19.59 1.89 6.23
N LYS A 44 19.12 0.64 6.37
CA LYS A 44 19.90 -0.39 7.08
C LYS A 44 21.18 -0.68 6.30
N ARG A 45 22.28 -0.89 7.02
CA ARG A 45 23.57 -1.27 6.41
C ARG A 45 23.49 -2.54 5.55
N THR A 46 22.60 -3.47 5.90
CA THR A 46 22.41 -4.74 5.21
C THR A 46 21.38 -4.67 4.08
N HIS A 47 20.73 -3.53 3.88
CA HIS A 47 19.72 -3.38 2.86
C HIS A 47 20.36 -3.31 1.48
N ARG A 48 19.87 -4.18 0.60
CA ARG A 48 20.07 -4.14 -0.84
C ARG A 48 18.69 -4.31 -1.45
N TYR A 49 18.37 -3.46 -2.42
CA TYR A 49 17.12 -3.55 -3.17
C TYR A 49 16.88 -4.97 -3.68
N ASP A 50 15.63 -5.40 -3.64
CA ASP A 50 15.21 -6.69 -4.15
C ASP A 50 13.80 -6.58 -4.78
N ALA A 51 13.60 -7.24 -5.92
CA ALA A 51 12.35 -7.14 -6.67
C ALA A 51 11.15 -7.74 -5.91
N VAL A 52 11.39 -8.72 -5.04
CA VAL A 52 10.34 -9.34 -4.21
C VAL A 52 9.83 -8.34 -3.15
N PHE A 53 10.72 -7.56 -2.55
CA PHE A 53 10.39 -6.42 -1.69
C PHE A 53 9.58 -5.38 -2.47
N ALA A 54 10.01 -5.02 -3.68
CA ALA A 54 9.30 -4.06 -4.50
C ALA A 54 7.88 -4.54 -4.82
N LEU A 55 7.71 -5.80 -5.23
CA LEU A 55 6.41 -6.43 -5.42
C LEU A 55 5.54 -6.33 -4.16
N GLY A 56 6.10 -6.66 -3.00
CA GLY A 56 5.38 -6.59 -1.74
C GLY A 56 4.99 -5.17 -1.35
N PHE A 57 5.87 -4.19 -1.55
CA PHE A 57 5.56 -2.78 -1.31
C PHE A 57 4.45 -2.28 -2.26
N VAL A 58 4.58 -2.53 -3.56
CA VAL A 58 3.59 -2.15 -4.58
C VAL A 58 2.23 -2.76 -4.24
N THR A 59 2.20 -4.04 -3.84
CA THR A 59 0.97 -4.72 -3.39
C THR A 59 0.32 -4.00 -2.21
N VAL A 60 1.10 -3.66 -1.18
CA VAL A 60 0.58 -2.91 -0.01
C VAL A 60 0.06 -1.54 -0.41
N TYR A 61 0.83 -0.82 -1.23
CA TYR A 61 0.48 0.51 -1.67
C TYR A 61 -0.83 0.52 -2.47
N ASP A 62 -0.97 -0.36 -3.46
CA ASP A 62 -2.16 -0.39 -4.32
C ASP A 62 -3.42 -0.76 -3.52
N ARG A 63 -3.32 -1.69 -2.55
CA ARG A 63 -4.41 -2.03 -1.63
C ARG A 63 -4.74 -0.88 -0.67
N LEU A 64 -3.72 -0.20 -0.16
CA LEU A 64 -3.91 0.99 0.68
C LEU A 64 -4.64 2.09 -0.11
N MET A 65 -4.27 2.29 -1.37
CA MET A 65 -4.81 3.35 -2.22
C MET A 65 -6.09 2.96 -2.98
N GLU A 66 -6.63 1.75 -2.74
CA GLU A 66 -7.92 1.31 -3.26
C GLU A 66 -9.04 2.25 -2.80
N GLY A 67 -9.86 2.74 -3.73
CA GLY A 67 -10.92 3.71 -3.44
C GLY A 67 -10.45 5.16 -3.25
N TYR A 68 -9.18 5.47 -3.52
CA TYR A 68 -8.73 6.87 -3.57
C TYR A 68 -9.39 7.59 -4.77
N PRO A 69 -9.81 8.86 -4.65
CA PRO A 69 -10.69 9.50 -5.64
C PRO A 69 -10.12 9.72 -7.05
N SER A 70 -8.79 9.72 -7.21
CA SER A 70 -8.09 10.12 -8.44
C SER A 70 -6.93 9.17 -8.70
N ASP A 71 -6.99 8.43 -9.81
CA ASP A 71 -5.91 7.51 -10.21
C ASP A 71 -4.62 8.25 -10.57
N GLU A 72 -4.72 9.44 -11.15
CA GLU A 72 -3.56 10.32 -11.39
C GLU A 72 -2.86 10.67 -10.08
N ASP A 73 -3.64 11.05 -9.06
CA ASP A 73 -3.08 11.37 -7.74
C ASP A 73 -2.50 10.15 -7.04
N LYS A 74 -3.13 8.97 -7.16
CA LYS A 74 -2.58 7.72 -6.62
C LYS A 74 -1.18 7.45 -7.19
N GLU A 75 -0.99 7.65 -8.48
CA GLU A 75 0.31 7.41 -9.11
C GLU A 75 1.30 8.55 -8.80
N ALA A 76 0.85 9.79 -8.73
CA ALA A 76 1.69 10.92 -8.31
C ALA A 76 2.20 10.76 -6.86
N ILE A 77 1.35 10.29 -5.95
CA ILE A 77 1.71 9.99 -4.56
C ILE A 77 2.72 8.84 -4.52
N PHE A 78 2.55 7.78 -5.32
CA PHE A 78 3.48 6.65 -5.38
C PHE A 78 4.88 7.13 -5.78
N ARG A 79 4.94 7.92 -6.86
CA ARG A 79 6.18 8.50 -7.37
C ARG A 79 6.84 9.41 -6.34
N ALA A 80 6.08 10.28 -5.70
CA ALA A 80 6.59 11.16 -4.65
C ALA A 80 7.14 10.37 -3.45
N TYR A 81 6.42 9.32 -3.04
CA TYR A 81 6.81 8.44 -1.94
C TYR A 81 8.16 7.76 -2.23
N ILE A 82 8.29 7.08 -3.38
CA ILE A 82 9.51 6.33 -3.72
C ILE A 82 10.69 7.29 -3.91
N LYS A 83 10.47 8.43 -4.57
CA LYS A 83 11.51 9.46 -4.75
C LYS A 83 11.97 10.08 -3.43
N ALA A 84 11.08 10.22 -2.44
CA ALA A 84 11.46 10.73 -1.12
C ALA A 84 12.46 9.83 -0.39
N LEU A 85 12.46 8.54 -0.72
CA LEU A 85 13.42 7.52 -0.25
C LEU A 85 14.69 7.43 -1.11
N LYS A 86 14.83 8.29 -2.13
CA LYS A 86 15.91 8.26 -3.13
C LYS A 86 15.97 6.94 -3.88
N GLU A 87 14.81 6.41 -4.25
CA GLU A 87 14.64 5.22 -5.06
C GLU A 87 13.90 5.54 -6.37
N ASP A 88 13.87 4.57 -7.30
CA ASP A 88 13.25 4.73 -8.62
C ASP A 88 11.82 4.12 -8.64
N PRO A 89 10.76 4.94 -8.77
CA PRO A 89 9.40 4.42 -8.85
C PRO A 89 9.15 3.54 -10.09
N GLU A 90 9.83 3.80 -11.21
CA GLU A 90 9.63 3.02 -12.43
C GLU A 90 10.19 1.61 -12.28
N GLN A 91 11.37 1.50 -11.64
CA GLN A 91 11.96 0.21 -11.30
C GLN A 91 11.00 -0.60 -10.41
N TYR A 92 10.41 0.01 -9.38
CA TYR A 92 9.46 -0.68 -8.50
C TYR A 92 8.24 -1.20 -9.26
N ARG A 93 7.63 -0.39 -10.12
CA ARG A 93 6.47 -0.79 -10.93
C ARG A 93 6.82 -1.89 -11.93
N SER A 94 7.93 -1.73 -12.66
CA SER A 94 8.36 -2.69 -13.69
C SER A 94 8.76 -4.04 -13.09
N ASP A 95 9.53 -4.04 -12.00
CA ASP A 95 9.93 -5.27 -11.33
C ASP A 95 8.73 -5.98 -10.71
N ALA A 96 7.81 -5.23 -10.06
CA ALA A 96 6.57 -5.81 -9.55
C ALA A 96 5.77 -6.47 -10.68
N GLN A 97 5.52 -5.77 -11.78
CA GLN A 97 4.79 -6.31 -12.93
C GLN A 97 5.46 -7.58 -13.49
N LYS A 98 6.77 -7.56 -13.67
CA LYS A 98 7.54 -8.72 -14.17
C LYS A 98 7.37 -9.95 -13.27
N LEU A 99 7.46 -9.75 -11.95
CA LEU A 99 7.27 -10.84 -11.00
C LEU A 99 5.82 -11.33 -10.98
N GLU A 100 4.83 -10.44 -11.13
CA GLU A 100 3.43 -10.83 -11.22
C GLU A 100 3.13 -11.67 -12.48
N GLU A 101 3.63 -11.24 -13.64
CA GLU A 101 3.49 -11.97 -14.91
C GLU A 101 4.16 -13.34 -14.83
N TRP A 102 5.38 -13.41 -14.29
CA TRP A 102 6.06 -14.68 -14.05
C TRP A 102 5.24 -15.58 -13.15
N ALA A 103 4.77 -15.08 -12.00
CA ALA A 103 4.01 -15.87 -11.03
C ALA A 103 2.71 -16.44 -11.61
N ARG A 104 1.98 -15.66 -12.43
CA ARG A 104 0.75 -16.12 -13.11
C ARG A 104 1.00 -17.26 -14.10
N SER A 105 2.23 -17.40 -14.58
CA SER A 105 2.64 -18.51 -15.47
C SER A 105 3.15 -19.74 -14.70
N GLN A 106 3.26 -19.67 -13.37
CA GLN A 106 3.75 -20.76 -12.54
C GLN A 106 2.64 -21.68 -12.01
N THR A 107 3.06 -22.85 -11.57
CA THR A 107 2.31 -23.77 -10.70
C THR A 107 3.03 -23.86 -9.36
N ALA A 108 2.38 -24.48 -8.35
CA ALA A 108 3.02 -24.74 -7.06
C ALA A 108 4.41 -25.42 -7.19
N ASN A 109 4.56 -26.36 -8.12
CA ASN A 109 5.83 -27.08 -8.33
C ASN A 109 6.87 -26.20 -9.04
N THR A 110 6.50 -25.55 -10.16
CA THR A 110 7.48 -24.74 -10.92
C THR A 110 7.93 -23.51 -10.15
N LEU A 111 7.06 -22.95 -9.31
CA LEU A 111 7.39 -21.83 -8.44
C LEU A 111 8.45 -22.20 -7.39
N VAL A 112 8.35 -23.38 -6.75
CA VAL A 112 9.34 -23.81 -5.74
C VAL A 112 10.62 -24.34 -6.37
N ASP A 113 10.53 -24.87 -7.60
CA ASP A 113 11.66 -25.40 -8.36
C ASP A 113 12.41 -24.33 -9.16
N PHE A 114 12.21 -23.04 -8.86
CA PHE A 114 12.84 -21.89 -9.57
C PHE A 114 14.38 -22.03 -9.71
N SER A 115 15.03 -22.67 -8.73
CA SER A 115 16.49 -22.88 -8.73
C SER A 115 16.98 -23.78 -9.86
N THR A 116 16.11 -24.62 -10.43
CA THR A 116 16.41 -25.55 -11.53
C THR A 116 16.09 -24.96 -12.91
N LYS A 117 15.49 -23.77 -12.94
CA LYS A 117 14.99 -23.10 -14.14
C LYS A 117 15.89 -21.92 -14.49
N GLU A 118 15.87 -21.51 -15.75
CA GLU A 118 16.58 -20.33 -16.24
C GLU A 118 15.56 -19.28 -16.70
N GLY A 119 15.86 -18.02 -16.40
CA GLY A 119 15.00 -16.89 -16.67
C GLY A 119 15.34 -15.70 -15.79
N ASP A 120 14.77 -14.54 -16.11
CA ASP A 120 15.07 -13.30 -15.41
C ASP A 120 14.61 -13.35 -13.94
N VAL A 121 13.39 -13.84 -13.68
CA VAL A 121 12.84 -13.92 -12.33
C VAL A 121 13.48 -15.04 -11.54
N GLU A 122 13.75 -16.19 -12.16
CA GLU A 122 14.52 -17.28 -11.59
C GLU A 122 15.90 -16.80 -11.12
N SER A 123 16.59 -16.01 -11.94
CA SER A 123 17.90 -15.43 -11.60
C SER A 123 17.81 -14.49 -10.40
N ILE A 124 16.76 -13.68 -10.31
CA ILE A 124 16.49 -12.82 -9.14
C ILE A 124 16.28 -13.67 -7.88
N LEU A 125 15.46 -14.72 -7.95
CA LEU A 125 15.19 -15.60 -6.81
C LEU A 125 16.44 -16.39 -6.38
N LYS A 126 17.30 -16.79 -7.33
CA LYS A 126 18.62 -17.40 -7.07
C LYS A 126 19.54 -16.42 -6.31
N ASP A 127 19.71 -15.17 -6.78
CA ASP A 127 20.50 -14.14 -6.06
C ASP A 127 19.98 -13.90 -4.64
N ILE A 128 18.66 -13.81 -4.47
CA ILE A 128 18.04 -13.66 -3.14
C ILE A 128 18.36 -14.87 -2.26
N SER A 129 18.21 -16.09 -2.79
CA SER A 129 18.50 -17.33 -2.07
C SER A 129 19.95 -17.40 -1.59
N GLU A 130 20.90 -17.04 -2.45
CA GLU A 130 22.32 -16.99 -2.14
C GLU A 130 22.64 -15.96 -1.04
N ARG A 131 22.10 -14.75 -1.15
CA ARG A 131 22.28 -13.69 -0.14
C ARG A 131 21.66 -14.06 1.20
N ALA A 132 20.48 -14.67 1.19
CA ALA A 132 19.82 -15.13 2.41
C ALA A 132 20.63 -16.24 3.10
N ARG A 133 21.22 -17.16 2.32
CA ARG A 133 22.10 -18.23 2.84
C ARG A 133 23.38 -17.68 3.45
N SER A 134 24.08 -16.77 2.75
CA SER A 134 25.33 -16.18 3.25
C SER A 134 25.11 -15.19 4.39
N LYS A 135 23.88 -14.70 4.55
CA LYS A 135 23.50 -13.58 5.44
C LYS A 135 24.22 -12.28 5.11
N GLU A 136 24.79 -12.19 3.91
CA GLU A 136 25.46 -10.99 3.41
C GLU A 136 24.50 -10.23 2.50
N SER A 137 24.31 -8.94 2.77
CA SER A 137 23.50 -8.06 1.93
C SER A 137 22.05 -8.52 1.71
N PHE A 138 21.49 -9.30 2.65
CA PHE A 138 20.07 -9.63 2.71
C PHE A 138 19.44 -8.97 3.95
N SER A 139 18.35 -8.24 3.73
CA SER A 139 17.56 -7.65 4.81
C SER A 139 16.11 -8.05 4.65
N TYR A 140 15.71 -9.08 5.38
CA TYR A 140 14.31 -9.47 5.49
C TYR A 140 13.44 -8.27 5.95
N SER A 141 12.24 -8.17 5.39
CA SER A 141 11.24 -7.17 5.77
C SER A 141 9.83 -7.75 5.63
N ARG A 142 8.85 -7.05 6.22
CA ARG A 142 7.44 -7.39 6.00
C ARG A 142 7.04 -7.29 4.53
N PHE A 143 7.55 -6.29 3.79
CA PHE A 143 7.27 -6.17 2.36
C PHE A 143 7.82 -7.38 1.60
N PHE A 144 9.00 -7.89 1.97
CA PHE A 144 9.51 -9.13 1.38
C PHE A 144 8.55 -10.32 1.60
N ALA A 145 8.04 -10.48 2.82
CA ALA A 145 7.06 -11.53 3.14
C ALA A 145 5.77 -11.42 2.31
N ILE A 146 5.26 -10.19 2.16
CA ILE A 146 4.07 -9.90 1.35
C ILE A 146 4.34 -10.17 -0.13
N GLY A 147 5.53 -9.84 -0.63
CA GLY A 147 5.97 -10.17 -1.98
C GLY A 147 5.97 -11.67 -2.24
N LEU A 148 6.51 -12.48 -1.31
CA LEU A 148 6.43 -13.94 -1.42
C LEU A 148 4.99 -14.44 -1.44
N PHE A 149 4.14 -13.93 -0.56
CA PHE A 149 2.74 -14.30 -0.54
C PHE A 149 2.02 -13.89 -1.83
N ARG A 150 2.37 -12.75 -2.41
CA ARG A 150 1.81 -12.28 -3.68
C ARG A 150 2.20 -13.20 -4.84
N LEU A 151 3.44 -13.70 -4.89
CA LEU A 151 3.84 -14.71 -5.87
C LEU A 151 2.98 -15.98 -5.75
N LEU A 152 2.78 -16.47 -4.51
CA LEU A 152 1.96 -17.67 -4.25
C LEU A 152 0.48 -17.44 -4.60
N GLU A 153 -0.07 -16.27 -4.28
CA GLU A 153 -1.44 -15.89 -4.61
C GLU A 153 -1.67 -15.89 -6.13
N LEU A 154 -0.73 -15.33 -6.89
CA LEU A 154 -0.82 -15.25 -8.34
C LEU A 154 -0.64 -16.58 -9.06
N ALA A 155 0.09 -17.52 -8.46
CA ALA A 155 0.27 -18.88 -8.94
C ALA A 155 -0.83 -19.86 -8.47
N ASP A 156 -1.86 -19.36 -7.76
CA ASP A 156 -2.90 -20.16 -7.10
C ASP A 156 -2.32 -21.28 -6.21
N ALA A 157 -1.26 -20.95 -5.47
CA ALA A 157 -0.41 -21.91 -4.75
C ALA A 157 -0.25 -21.55 -3.27
N THR A 158 -1.29 -21.01 -2.64
CA THR A 158 -1.25 -20.45 -1.27
C THR A 158 -1.23 -21.49 -0.14
N GLU A 159 -1.13 -22.79 -0.47
CA GLU A 159 -1.08 -23.85 0.52
C GLU A 159 0.15 -23.73 1.45
N PRO A 160 0.01 -24.06 2.76
CA PRO A 160 1.11 -23.97 3.72
C PRO A 160 2.36 -24.76 3.32
N THR A 161 2.18 -25.89 2.63
CA THR A 161 3.25 -26.78 2.15
C THR A 161 4.06 -26.14 1.03
N THR A 162 3.42 -25.41 0.11
CA THR A 162 4.11 -24.66 -0.95
C THR A 162 4.89 -23.50 -0.36
N LEU A 163 4.30 -22.76 0.59
CA LEU A 163 5.01 -21.68 1.29
C LEU A 163 6.24 -22.21 2.03
N GLU A 164 6.14 -23.37 2.67
CA GLU A 164 7.28 -24.01 3.35
C GLU A 164 8.40 -24.36 2.38
N LYS A 165 8.09 -25.00 1.26
CA LYS A 165 9.06 -25.33 0.20
C LYS A 165 9.71 -24.09 -0.40
N LEU A 166 8.93 -23.04 -0.68
CA LEU A 166 9.45 -21.77 -1.20
C LEU A 166 10.40 -21.10 -0.20
N CYS A 167 10.01 -21.02 1.07
CA CYS A 167 10.86 -20.48 2.13
C CYS A 167 12.19 -21.25 2.24
N ALA A 168 12.12 -22.59 2.19
CA ALA A 168 13.31 -23.44 2.22
C ALA A 168 14.22 -23.19 1.01
N ALA A 169 13.67 -23.14 -0.20
CA ALA A 169 14.41 -22.87 -1.43
C ALA A 169 15.10 -21.49 -1.44
N LEU A 170 14.50 -20.50 -0.76
CA LEU A 170 15.06 -19.16 -0.59
C LEU A 170 16.00 -19.01 0.63
N ASN A 171 16.17 -20.05 1.44
CA ASN A 171 16.88 -19.98 2.74
C ASN A 171 16.30 -18.94 3.72
N ILE A 172 14.96 -18.86 3.79
CA ILE A 172 14.24 -17.88 4.63
C ILE A 172 13.47 -18.59 5.74
N ASP A 173 13.46 -17.98 6.93
CA ASP A 173 12.70 -18.49 8.07
C ASP A 173 11.19 -18.33 7.84
N LYS A 174 10.51 -19.46 7.64
CA LYS A 174 9.05 -19.53 7.47
C LYS A 174 8.30 -18.89 8.65
N ARG A 175 8.81 -19.03 9.88
CA ARG A 175 8.13 -18.47 11.08
C ARG A 175 8.05 -16.95 11.03
N SER A 176 9.10 -16.31 10.55
CA SER A 176 9.11 -14.86 10.32
C SER A 176 8.07 -14.47 9.26
N VAL A 177 7.98 -15.21 8.16
CA VAL A 177 6.98 -15.00 7.10
C VAL A 177 5.55 -15.14 7.64
N ASP A 178 5.24 -16.24 8.34
CA ASP A 178 3.91 -16.47 8.91
C ASP A 178 3.50 -15.32 9.86
N ARG A 179 4.41 -14.89 10.73
CA ARG A 179 4.18 -13.77 11.66
C ARG A 179 3.85 -12.48 10.92
N ASP A 180 4.67 -12.12 9.93
CA ASP A 180 4.51 -10.86 9.20
C ASP A 180 3.28 -10.86 8.28
N LEU A 181 2.90 -12.01 7.72
CA LEU A 181 1.64 -12.17 6.98
C LEU A 181 0.41 -12.07 7.89
N ALA A 182 0.47 -12.60 9.11
CA ALA A 182 -0.62 -12.42 10.09
C ALA A 182 -0.81 -10.94 10.46
N VAL A 183 0.28 -10.20 10.67
CA VAL A 183 0.25 -8.75 10.92
C VAL A 183 -0.34 -8.00 9.71
N TYR A 184 0.08 -8.35 8.49
CA TYR A 184 -0.43 -7.72 7.28
C TYR A 184 -1.93 -7.92 7.08
N ARG A 185 -2.43 -9.15 7.26
CA ARG A 185 -3.88 -9.44 7.19
C ARG A 185 -4.68 -8.59 8.17
N ASN A 186 -4.22 -8.50 9.42
CA ASN A 186 -4.85 -7.68 10.44
C ASN A 186 -4.84 -6.18 10.08
N LEU A 187 -3.77 -5.68 9.47
CA LEU A 187 -3.70 -4.29 8.99
C LEU A 187 -4.71 -4.03 7.87
N LEU A 188 -4.77 -4.90 6.86
CA LEU A 188 -5.72 -4.77 5.76
C LEU A 188 -7.17 -4.78 6.23
N THR A 189 -7.55 -5.70 7.13
CA THR A 189 -8.90 -5.76 7.68
C THR A 189 -9.30 -4.44 8.35
N LYS A 190 -8.39 -3.84 9.14
CA LYS A 190 -8.63 -2.54 9.78
C LYS A 190 -8.77 -1.40 8.77
N LEU A 191 -7.97 -1.42 7.70
CA LEU A 191 -8.05 -0.40 6.64
C LEU A 191 -9.36 -0.48 5.87
N VAL A 192 -9.82 -1.68 5.52
CA VAL A 192 -11.11 -1.88 4.86
C VAL A 192 -12.25 -1.36 5.73
N GLN A 193 -12.28 -1.76 7.00
CA GLN A 193 -13.28 -1.28 7.97
C GLN A 193 -13.27 0.25 8.12
N ALA A 194 -12.08 0.86 8.22
CA ALA A 194 -11.96 2.32 8.32
C ALA A 194 -12.47 3.04 7.07
N LYS A 195 -12.21 2.49 5.88
CA LYS A 195 -12.70 3.05 4.61
C LYS A 195 -14.21 2.95 4.48
N GLU A 196 -14.80 1.83 4.88
CA GLU A 196 -16.26 1.65 4.87
C GLU A 196 -16.95 2.67 5.77
N LEU A 197 -16.47 2.84 7.01
CA LEU A 197 -17.00 3.84 7.95
C LEU A 197 -16.91 5.28 7.40
N LEU A 198 -15.83 5.59 6.68
CA LEU A 198 -15.63 6.91 6.08
C LEU A 198 -16.54 7.13 4.87
N LYS A 199 -16.73 6.10 4.04
CA LYS A 199 -17.69 6.12 2.94
C LYS A 199 -19.11 6.38 3.45
N GLU A 200 -19.54 5.63 4.47
CA GLU A 200 -20.84 5.85 5.13
C GLU A 200 -20.97 7.26 5.72
N TYR A 201 -19.90 7.78 6.34
CA TYR A 201 -19.89 9.14 6.88
C TYR A 201 -20.07 10.18 5.77
N VAL A 202 -19.31 10.07 4.67
CA VAL A 202 -19.40 11.00 3.53
C VAL A 202 -20.77 10.93 2.87
N GLU A 203 -21.32 9.72 2.67
CA GLU A 203 -22.67 9.54 2.11
C GLU A 203 -23.74 10.17 3.01
N ARG A 204 -23.65 10.00 4.33
CA ARG A 204 -24.56 10.66 5.30
C ARG A 204 -24.45 12.17 5.24
N GLU A 205 -23.25 12.73 5.20
CA GLU A 205 -23.06 14.18 5.15
C GLU A 205 -23.54 14.78 3.82
N LYS A 206 -23.32 14.08 2.68
CA LYS A 206 -23.90 14.47 1.39
C LYS A 206 -25.42 14.47 1.43
N LYS A 207 -26.04 13.41 1.96
CA LYS A 207 -27.50 13.33 2.10
C LYS A 207 -28.07 14.46 2.97
N LYS A 208 -27.44 14.74 4.12
CA LYS A 208 -27.84 15.87 4.98
C LYS A 208 -27.66 17.23 4.28
N ALA A 209 -26.61 17.38 3.47
CA ALA A 209 -26.39 18.59 2.69
C ALA A 209 -27.46 18.76 1.61
N GLU A 210 -27.79 17.69 0.88
CA GLU A 210 -28.87 17.66 -0.11
C GLU A 210 -30.23 17.97 0.50
N GLU A 211 -30.55 17.39 1.67
CA GLU A 211 -31.77 17.67 2.45
C GLU A 211 -31.85 19.14 2.92
N ARG A 212 -30.70 19.78 3.20
CA ARG A 212 -30.63 21.22 3.55
C ARG A 212 -30.75 22.15 2.34
N THR A 213 -30.49 21.65 1.12
CA THR A 213 -30.63 22.39 -0.14
C THR A 213 -31.92 22.07 -0.90
N GLY A 214 -32.76 21.15 -0.40
CA GLY A 214 -34.13 20.94 -0.88
C GLY A 214 -34.99 22.20 -0.71
N PRO A 215 -36.04 22.38 -1.55
CA PRO A 215 -36.73 23.66 -1.69
C PRO A 215 -37.19 24.18 -0.33
N GLN A 216 -36.84 25.43 -0.03
CA GLN A 216 -37.36 26.21 1.09
C GLN A 216 -38.88 26.44 0.92
N THR A 217 -39.71 25.41 1.06
CA THR A 217 -41.16 25.56 1.20
C THR A 217 -41.56 25.91 2.64
N ALA A 218 -40.60 26.02 3.56
CA ALA A 218 -40.85 26.42 4.95
C ALA A 218 -40.98 27.95 5.16
N ASN A 219 -40.67 28.77 4.16
CA ASN A 219 -40.76 30.24 4.28
C ASN A 219 -42.10 30.83 3.82
N GLU A 220 -43.00 30.05 3.20
CA GLU A 220 -44.34 30.55 2.81
C GLU A 220 -45.34 30.53 3.99
N ALA A 221 -45.12 29.67 5.00
CA ALA A 221 -46.00 29.62 6.18
C ALA A 221 -45.81 30.83 7.12
N VAL A 222 -44.61 31.41 7.19
CA VAL A 222 -44.34 32.57 8.07
C VAL A 222 -44.86 33.88 7.45
N ALA A 223 -44.90 33.99 6.12
CA ALA A 223 -45.48 35.14 5.43
C ALA A 223 -47.01 35.21 5.58
N ASN A 224 -47.71 34.06 5.59
CA ASN A 224 -49.16 34.03 5.75
C ASN A 224 -49.64 34.28 7.19
N CYS A 225 -48.88 33.89 8.22
CA CYS A 225 -49.26 34.19 9.61
C CYS A 225 -49.07 35.65 10.02
N LEU A 226 -48.19 36.41 9.36
CA LEU A 226 -47.97 37.84 9.64
C LEU A 226 -48.86 38.77 8.80
N GLY A 227 -49.41 38.29 7.69
CA GLY A 227 -50.33 39.05 6.83
C GLY A 227 -51.76 39.17 7.37
N GLU A 228 -52.21 38.25 8.24
CA GLU A 228 -53.58 38.25 8.77
C GLU A 228 -53.80 39.13 10.02
N TYR A 229 -52.74 39.57 10.71
CA TYR A 229 -52.89 40.43 11.90
C TYR A 229 -52.98 41.94 11.60
N LEU A 230 -52.83 42.36 10.34
CA LEU A 230 -52.90 43.77 9.94
C LEU A 230 -54.28 44.23 9.44
N TYR A 231 -55.29 43.35 9.41
CA TYR A 231 -56.65 43.68 8.95
C TYR A 231 -57.77 43.47 9.98
N LEU A 232 -57.45 43.44 11.28
CA LEU A 232 -58.44 43.45 12.36
C LEU A 232 -58.00 44.40 13.49
N GLY A 233 -58.18 45.70 13.30
CA GLY A 233 -57.97 46.67 14.39
C GLY A 233 -58.01 48.13 13.97
N LEU A 234 -59.23 48.68 13.94
CA LEU A 234 -59.64 50.10 14.01
C LEU A 234 -59.33 51.01 12.81
#